data_AF-A0A453M1C7-F1
#
_entry.id   AF-A0A453M1C7-F1
#
_cell.length_a   1.000
_cell.length_b   1.000
_cell.length_c   1.000
_cell.angle_alpha   90.00
_cell.angle_beta   90.00
_cell.angle_gamma   90.00
#
_symmetry.space_group_name_H-M   'P 1'
#
loop_
_entity.id
_entity.type
_entity.pdbx_description
1 polymer ?
#
loop_
_entity_poly.entity_id
_entity_poly.type
_entity_poly.pdbx_seq_one_letter_code
_entity_poly.pdbx_strand_id
1 'polypeptide(L)'
;MLDSRTMIPCRRRANRPRRPGDLPRTCATRDWAGLGDGPAGLIAELALASDVADYIRFRTVCQPWRRCSPDPRASGLDVRFLPRQWIMLDKAPAAAGPRRHRFLNLSTGECIRMDLPQLAQHTLLTLTPEGLLLLLAEPTLVVRLLNPLTHQLINLPPMTALLSPEDHRAWHLGFEIGMKGCFRVSSVGLVADASTVSVAVSFYSPMVLAVAKPGDESWTVVDKNYICSTLSFGGRVYSVPCGVVMVLKMGSEGQQPPRLETVVDWSELFHFCPMAHSLHLVDNGGDLLMVHRALRFKDDEFHREYNVYRVDLEAGVLVPTKSFNGRAVFMGMSRAISVSADAAFPSLTADTIYQGRDWDGRAHEYSIVDGSKCNPTLDRSVCPSSIVDCLRYCIQGVREELV
;
A
#
# COMPACT_ATOMS: atom_id res chain seq x y z
N MET A 1 21.28 -4.94 -10.10
CA MET A 1 20.32 -5.33 -11.15
C MET A 1 19.50 -6.48 -10.58
N LEU A 2 18.23 -6.26 -10.26
CA LEU A 2 17.33 -7.30 -9.73
C LEU A 2 16.89 -8.21 -10.89
N ASP A 3 17.11 -9.51 -10.75
CA ASP A 3 16.64 -10.52 -11.70
C ASP A 3 15.11 -10.58 -11.65
N SER A 4 14.45 -9.97 -12.64
CA SER A 4 13.00 -9.85 -12.67
C SER A 4 12.36 -11.03 -13.40
N ARG A 5 11.50 -11.79 -12.74
CA ARG A 5 10.71 -12.84 -13.40
C ARG A 5 9.45 -12.21 -14.03
N THR A 6 9.21 -12.53 -15.30
CA THR A 6 7.94 -12.15 -15.97
C THR A 6 6.90 -13.22 -15.67
N MET A 7 5.70 -12.83 -15.23
CA MET A 7 4.56 -13.76 -15.23
C MET A 7 4.14 -13.99 -16.69
N ILE A 8 4.57 -15.12 -17.25
CA ILE A 8 4.25 -15.49 -18.64
C ILE A 8 3.07 -16.48 -18.62
N PRO A 9 1.96 -16.20 -19.31
CA PRO A 9 0.94 -17.21 -19.54
C PRO A 9 1.52 -18.33 -20.40
N CYS A 10 1.36 -19.59 -19.99
CA CYS A 10 1.78 -20.73 -20.80
C CYS A 10 1.18 -20.66 -22.21
N ARG A 11 2.05 -20.54 -23.23
CA ARG A 11 1.66 -20.74 -24.63
C ARG A 11 1.22 -22.19 -24.82
N ARG A 12 0.03 -22.38 -25.41
CA ARG A 12 -0.46 -23.69 -25.85
C ARG A 12 0.60 -24.34 -26.76
N ARG A 13 1.20 -25.45 -26.32
CA ARG A 13 1.83 -26.38 -27.26
C ARG A 13 0.72 -27.11 -28.00
N ALA A 14 0.61 -26.88 -29.30
CA ALA A 14 -0.20 -27.71 -30.18
C ALA A 14 0.36 -29.15 -30.15
N ASN A 15 -0.52 -30.13 -29.93
CA ASN A 15 -0.19 -31.54 -30.05
C ASN A 15 0.30 -31.82 -31.47
N ARG A 16 1.59 -32.16 -31.64
CA ARG A 16 2.08 -32.79 -32.87
C ARG A 16 1.70 -34.27 -32.85
N PRO A 17 1.23 -34.85 -33.97
CA PRO A 17 0.95 -36.29 -34.04
C PRO A 17 2.25 -37.09 -33.92
N ARG A 18 2.24 -38.18 -33.13
CA ARG A 18 3.34 -39.14 -33.02
C ARG A 18 3.49 -39.92 -34.34
N ARG A 19 4.74 -40.14 -34.78
CA ARG A 19 5.03 -41.11 -35.86
C ARG A 19 4.89 -42.54 -35.31
N PRO A 20 4.41 -43.50 -36.11
CA PRO A 20 4.29 -44.90 -35.68
C PRO A 20 5.68 -45.55 -35.70
N GLY A 21 6.19 -45.96 -34.53
CA GLY A 21 7.45 -46.69 -34.44
C GLY A 21 8.13 -46.75 -33.06
N ASP A 22 7.79 -45.86 -32.12
CA ASP A 22 8.45 -45.87 -30.81
C ASP A 22 7.75 -46.78 -29.80
N LEU A 23 8.44 -47.85 -29.39
CA LEU A 23 8.04 -48.74 -28.28
C LEU A 23 7.90 -47.94 -26.97
N PRO A 24 6.93 -48.29 -26.09
CA PRO A 24 6.68 -47.53 -24.88
C PRO A 24 7.81 -47.77 -23.87
N ARG A 25 8.73 -46.82 -23.75
CA ARG A 25 9.47 -46.64 -22.50
C ARG A 25 8.43 -46.24 -21.45
N THR A 26 8.04 -47.17 -20.59
CA THR A 26 7.24 -46.93 -19.39
C THR A 26 8.09 -46.20 -18.36
N CYS A 27 8.53 -44.98 -18.68
CA CYS A 27 8.72 -43.99 -17.65
C CYS A 27 7.29 -43.58 -17.28
N ALA A 28 6.76 -44.11 -16.18
CA ALA A 28 5.46 -43.71 -15.66
C ALA A 28 5.54 -42.22 -15.29
N THR A 29 5.37 -41.35 -16.28
CA THR A 29 5.24 -39.91 -16.10
C THR A 29 4.01 -39.71 -15.24
N ARG A 30 4.22 -39.44 -13.95
CA ARG A 30 3.16 -39.12 -13.00
C ARG A 30 2.38 -37.94 -13.54
N ASP A 31 1.08 -38.13 -13.72
CA ASP A 31 0.19 -37.05 -14.14
C ASP A 31 -0.14 -36.16 -12.94
N TRP A 32 0.70 -35.15 -12.72
CA TRP A 32 0.49 -34.15 -11.67
C TRP A 32 -0.72 -33.25 -11.96
N ALA A 33 -1.20 -33.16 -13.20
CA ALA A 33 -2.40 -32.37 -13.51
C ALA A 33 -3.66 -33.00 -12.90
N GLY A 34 -3.66 -34.33 -12.69
CA GLY A 34 -4.75 -35.11 -12.13
C GLY A 34 -4.66 -35.39 -10.63
N LEU A 35 -4.04 -34.51 -9.83
CA LEU A 35 -3.91 -34.66 -8.36
C LEU A 35 -5.26 -34.81 -7.61
N GLY A 36 -6.37 -34.42 -8.24
CA GLY A 36 -7.70 -34.38 -7.64
C GLY A 36 -7.93 -33.13 -6.78
N ASP A 37 -9.19 -32.79 -6.54
CA ASP A 37 -9.57 -31.52 -5.90
C ASP A 37 -9.04 -31.39 -4.46
N GLY A 38 -8.91 -32.50 -3.72
CA GLY A 38 -8.41 -32.49 -2.34
C GLY A 38 -6.95 -32.04 -2.22
N PRO A 39 -5.98 -32.81 -2.74
CA PRO A 39 -4.56 -32.46 -2.63
C PRO A 39 -4.23 -31.14 -3.34
N ALA A 40 -4.79 -30.90 -4.52
CA ALA A 40 -4.56 -29.66 -5.25
C ALA A 40 -5.13 -28.44 -4.51
N GLY A 41 -6.32 -28.57 -3.90
CA GLY A 41 -6.91 -27.53 -3.07
C GLY A 41 -6.06 -27.21 -1.84
N LEU A 42 -5.56 -28.22 -1.13
CA LEU A 42 -4.67 -28.00 0.02
C LEU A 42 -3.35 -27.32 -0.36
N ILE A 43 -2.75 -27.70 -1.49
CA ILE A 43 -1.55 -27.02 -2.01
C ILE A 43 -1.87 -25.55 -2.33
N ALA A 44 -3.05 -25.28 -2.90
CA ALA A 44 -3.48 -23.92 -3.18
C ALA A 44 -3.63 -23.09 -1.89
N GLU A 45 -4.25 -23.64 -0.85
CA GLU A 45 -4.39 -22.95 0.44
C GLU A 45 -3.04 -22.71 1.11
N LEU A 46 -2.10 -23.67 1.05
CA LEU A 46 -0.73 -23.47 1.54
C LEU A 46 0.01 -22.38 0.76
N ALA A 47 -0.14 -22.35 -0.57
CA ALA A 47 0.42 -21.30 -1.40
C ALA A 47 -0.16 -19.93 -1.03
N LEU A 48 -1.47 -19.83 -0.82
CA LEU A 48 -2.15 -18.60 -0.43
C LEU A 48 -1.73 -18.11 0.97
N ALA A 49 -1.57 -19.02 1.92
CA ALA A 49 -1.10 -18.71 3.26
C ALA A 49 0.34 -18.16 3.26
N SER A 50 1.14 -18.54 2.26
CA SER A 50 2.49 -18.01 2.05
C SER A 50 2.48 -16.67 1.32
N ASP A 51 1.97 -16.64 0.08
CA ASP A 51 1.89 -15.42 -0.74
C ASP A 51 0.79 -15.55 -1.81
N VAL A 52 0.00 -14.50 -1.98
CA VAL A 52 -1.00 -14.38 -3.05
C VAL A 52 -0.36 -14.56 -4.44
N ALA A 53 0.89 -14.13 -4.64
CA ALA A 53 1.60 -14.35 -5.89
C ALA A 53 1.79 -15.85 -6.19
N ASP A 54 2.11 -16.66 -5.18
CA ASP A 54 2.30 -18.10 -5.33
C ASP A 54 0.96 -18.82 -5.55
N TYR A 55 -0.10 -18.36 -4.90
CA TYR A 55 -1.45 -18.81 -5.20
C TYR A 55 -1.85 -18.56 -6.66
N ILE A 56 -1.55 -17.38 -7.19
CA ILE A 56 -1.83 -17.04 -8.60
C ILE A 56 -0.97 -17.90 -9.54
N ARG A 57 0.32 -18.11 -9.23
CA ARG A 57 1.20 -19.00 -9.99
C ARG A 57 0.64 -20.43 -10.04
N PHE A 58 0.23 -20.97 -8.89
CA PHE A 58 -0.41 -22.28 -8.80
C PHE A 58 -1.60 -22.39 -9.76
N ARG A 59 -2.50 -21.39 -9.75
CA ARG A 59 -3.68 -21.33 -10.63
C ARG A 59 -3.35 -21.16 -12.11
N THR A 60 -2.15 -20.73 -12.46
CA THR A 60 -1.73 -20.54 -13.85
C THR A 60 -1.16 -21.79 -14.50
N VAL A 61 -0.78 -22.81 -13.71
CA VAL A 61 -0.15 -24.06 -14.19
C VAL A 61 -1.04 -24.81 -15.18
N CYS A 62 -2.26 -25.17 -14.78
CA CYS A 62 -3.20 -25.88 -15.64
C CYS A 62 -4.66 -25.68 -15.20
N GLN A 63 -5.61 -26.02 -16.08
CA GLN A 63 -7.04 -25.85 -15.83
C GLN A 63 -7.57 -26.70 -14.67
N PRO A 64 -7.17 -27.98 -14.49
CA PRO A 64 -7.54 -28.76 -13.32
C PRO A 64 -7.17 -28.06 -12.01
N TRP A 65 -5.90 -27.70 -11.82
CA TRP A 65 -5.43 -27.04 -10.59
C TRP A 65 -6.15 -25.72 -10.31
N ARG A 66 -6.42 -24.93 -11.35
CA ARG A 66 -7.20 -23.69 -11.24
C ARG A 66 -8.60 -23.93 -10.69
N ARG A 67 -9.24 -25.04 -11.07
CA ARG A 67 -10.61 -25.38 -10.64
C ARG A 67 -10.68 -25.86 -9.20
N CYS A 68 -9.60 -26.43 -8.67
CA CYS A 68 -9.52 -26.92 -7.29
C CYS A 68 -9.44 -25.79 -6.24
N SER A 69 -9.47 -24.51 -6.64
CA SER A 69 -9.27 -23.38 -5.73
C SER A 69 -10.21 -22.19 -6.04
N PRO A 70 -10.65 -21.41 -5.04
CA PRO A 70 -11.63 -20.31 -5.24
C PRO A 70 -11.14 -19.18 -6.16
N ASP A 71 -11.95 -18.73 -7.15
CA ASP A 71 -11.52 -17.57 -7.97
C ASP A 71 -11.38 -16.31 -7.11
N PRO A 72 -10.17 -15.71 -7.02
CA PRO A 72 -9.95 -14.52 -6.20
C PRO A 72 -10.76 -13.31 -6.69
N ARG A 73 -11.32 -13.36 -7.90
CA ARG A 73 -12.17 -12.31 -8.46
C ARG A 73 -13.66 -12.53 -8.21
N ALA A 74 -14.06 -13.73 -7.79
CA ALA A 74 -15.46 -14.10 -7.60
C ALA A 74 -16.00 -13.69 -6.23
N SER A 75 -15.15 -13.65 -5.21
CA SER A 75 -15.47 -13.06 -3.91
C SER A 75 -15.10 -11.58 -3.97
N GLY A 76 -15.84 -10.67 -3.33
CA GLY A 76 -15.56 -9.23 -3.34
C GLY A 76 -14.20 -8.86 -2.72
N LEU A 77 -14.16 -7.87 -1.82
CA LEU A 77 -12.92 -7.55 -1.11
C LEU A 77 -12.63 -8.61 -0.04
N ASP A 78 -11.90 -9.66 -0.40
CA ASP A 78 -11.48 -10.73 0.53
C ASP A 78 -10.05 -10.48 1.02
N VAL A 79 -9.90 -10.39 2.36
CA VAL A 79 -8.64 -10.08 3.03
C VAL A 79 -7.53 -11.09 2.78
N ARG A 80 -7.87 -12.32 2.38
CA ARG A 80 -6.91 -13.40 2.10
C ARG A 80 -6.11 -13.16 0.82
N PHE A 81 -6.67 -12.42 -0.13
CA PHE A 81 -6.02 -12.13 -1.41
C PHE A 81 -5.28 -10.78 -1.42
N LEU A 82 -5.12 -10.14 -0.26
CA LEU A 82 -4.42 -8.86 -0.15
C LEU A 82 -2.90 -9.03 -0.33
N PRO A 83 -2.28 -8.31 -1.27
CA PRO A 83 -0.85 -8.44 -1.55
C PRO A 83 0.00 -7.62 -0.55
N ARG A 84 -0.18 -7.85 0.77
CA ARG A 84 0.36 -7.01 1.86
C ARG A 84 1.88 -6.82 1.83
N GLN A 85 2.61 -7.79 1.30
CA GLN A 85 4.07 -7.74 1.22
C GLN A 85 4.57 -7.08 -0.07
N TRP A 86 3.69 -6.76 -1.03
CA TRP A 86 4.09 -6.28 -2.34
C TRP A 86 3.93 -4.76 -2.45
N ILE A 87 4.98 -4.09 -2.89
CA ILE A 87 4.97 -2.66 -3.20
C ILE A 87 5.30 -2.42 -4.68
N MET A 88 4.56 -1.50 -5.29
CA MET A 88 4.83 -1.05 -6.66
C MET A 88 6.02 -0.09 -6.68
N LEU A 89 7.01 -0.38 -7.54
CA LEU A 89 8.22 0.44 -7.65
C LEU A 89 8.10 1.61 -8.63
N ASP A 90 7.42 1.38 -9.75
CA ASP A 90 7.39 2.32 -10.88
C ASP A 90 6.04 3.04 -10.97
N LYS A 91 5.96 4.27 -10.44
CA LYS A 91 4.73 5.10 -10.45
C LYS A 91 4.60 6.03 -11.67
N ALA A 92 5.63 6.11 -12.51
CA ALA A 92 5.70 7.14 -13.55
C ALA A 92 4.57 7.02 -14.59
N PRO A 93 3.97 8.15 -15.02
CA PRO A 93 2.82 8.19 -15.91
C PRO A 93 3.11 7.54 -17.28
N ALA A 94 2.03 7.07 -17.92
CA ALA A 94 1.98 6.26 -19.13
C ALA A 94 2.50 6.93 -20.42
N ALA A 95 3.23 8.05 -20.34
CA ALA A 95 3.72 8.82 -21.49
C ALA A 95 4.72 8.06 -22.39
N ALA A 96 5.14 6.84 -22.01
CA ALA A 96 5.97 5.99 -22.84
C ALA A 96 5.50 4.52 -22.79
N GLY A 97 4.42 4.22 -23.52
CA GLY A 97 4.01 2.85 -23.88
C GLY A 97 3.51 1.96 -22.73
N PRO A 98 3.17 0.69 -23.02
CA PRO A 98 2.77 -0.28 -22.00
C PRO A 98 3.96 -0.61 -21.11
N ARG A 99 4.10 0.14 -20.01
CA ARG A 99 5.13 -0.12 -19.00
C ARG A 99 4.70 -1.30 -18.16
N ARG A 100 5.48 -2.39 -18.21
CA ARG A 100 5.40 -3.41 -17.18
C ARG A 100 5.83 -2.79 -15.86
N HIS A 101 4.93 -2.72 -14.90
CA HIS A 101 5.19 -2.19 -13.58
C HIS A 101 5.93 -3.24 -12.75
N ARG A 102 7.00 -2.82 -12.07
CA ARG A 102 7.72 -3.67 -11.13
C ARG A 102 7.03 -3.64 -9.78
N PHE A 103 6.89 -4.82 -9.18
CA PHE A 103 6.46 -5.00 -7.80
C PHE A 103 7.54 -5.77 -7.05
N LEU A 104 7.79 -5.36 -5.81
CA LEU A 104 8.79 -5.94 -4.92
C LEU A 104 8.09 -6.52 -3.69
N ASN A 105 8.40 -7.76 -3.35
CA ASN A 105 8.04 -8.35 -2.08
C ASN A 105 9.04 -7.89 -0.99
N LEU A 106 8.53 -7.19 0.03
CA LEU A 106 9.30 -6.59 1.13
C LEU A 106 9.82 -7.60 2.17
N SER A 107 9.44 -8.87 2.07
CA SER A 107 9.91 -9.95 2.97
C SER A 107 10.91 -10.86 2.28
N THR A 108 10.74 -11.13 0.98
CA THR A 108 11.58 -12.08 0.24
C THR A 108 12.57 -11.41 -0.72
N GLY A 109 12.40 -10.12 -1.01
CA GLY A 109 13.16 -9.41 -2.04
C GLY A 109 12.77 -9.81 -3.47
N GLU A 110 11.75 -10.66 -3.65
CA GLU A 110 11.31 -11.07 -4.98
C GLU A 110 10.77 -9.88 -5.78
N CYS A 111 11.17 -9.78 -7.05
CA CYS A 111 10.71 -8.75 -7.96
C CYS A 111 9.97 -9.35 -9.16
N ILE A 112 8.71 -8.93 -9.35
CA ILE A 112 7.86 -9.34 -10.47
C ILE A 112 7.54 -8.15 -11.37
N ARG A 113 7.26 -8.44 -12.64
CA ARG A 113 6.81 -7.46 -13.63
C ARG A 113 5.43 -7.83 -14.14
N MET A 114 4.51 -6.87 -14.13
CA MET A 114 3.14 -7.07 -14.59
C MET A 114 2.63 -5.91 -15.45
N ASP A 115 1.71 -6.21 -16.34
CA ASP A 115 0.99 -5.22 -17.12
C ASP A 115 -0.29 -4.81 -16.40
N LEU A 116 -0.51 -3.52 -16.19
CA LEU A 116 -1.67 -2.98 -15.50
C LEU A 116 -2.43 -2.03 -16.44
N PRO A 117 -3.14 -2.56 -17.45
CA PRO A 117 -3.86 -1.74 -18.43
C PRO A 117 -4.89 -0.81 -17.78
N GLN A 118 -5.36 -1.14 -16.57
CA GLN A 118 -6.26 -0.30 -15.78
C GLN A 118 -5.65 1.08 -15.50
N LEU A 119 -4.33 1.19 -15.33
CA LEU A 119 -3.67 2.48 -15.06
C LEU A 119 -3.66 3.43 -16.26
N ALA A 120 -3.92 2.93 -17.48
CA ALA A 120 -4.03 3.78 -18.66
C ALA A 120 -5.36 4.56 -18.73
N GLN A 121 -6.38 4.10 -18.00
CA GLN A 121 -7.73 4.67 -18.03
C GLN A 121 -8.13 5.35 -16.72
N HIS A 122 -7.26 5.32 -15.71
CA HIS A 122 -7.56 5.81 -14.36
C HIS A 122 -6.39 6.61 -13.80
N THR A 123 -6.72 7.61 -12.99
CA THR A 123 -5.72 8.32 -12.19
C THR A 123 -5.41 7.49 -10.94
N LEU A 124 -4.13 7.14 -10.73
CA LEU A 124 -3.69 6.55 -9.47
C LEU A 124 -3.74 7.64 -8.37
N LEU A 125 -4.54 7.41 -7.32
CA LEU A 125 -4.63 8.33 -6.18
C LEU A 125 -3.57 8.01 -5.14
N THR A 126 -3.48 6.74 -4.73
CA THR A 126 -2.48 6.28 -3.75
C THR A 126 -2.36 4.75 -3.77
N LEU A 127 -1.41 4.25 -2.98
CA LEU A 127 -1.24 2.83 -2.69
C LEU A 127 -1.63 2.57 -1.24
N THR A 128 -2.36 1.48 -0.99
CA THR A 128 -2.72 1.10 0.38
C THR A 128 -1.56 0.37 1.06
N PRO A 129 -1.50 0.36 2.40
CA PRO A 129 -0.56 -0.48 3.15
C PRO A 129 -0.66 -1.96 2.81
N GLU A 130 -1.83 -2.43 2.38
CA GLU A 130 -2.09 -3.83 1.99
C GLU A 130 -1.71 -4.16 0.54
N GLY A 131 -1.05 -3.23 -0.17
CA GLY A 131 -0.55 -3.44 -1.52
C GLY A 131 -1.59 -3.26 -2.64
N LEU A 132 -2.77 -2.73 -2.32
CA LEU A 132 -3.79 -2.39 -3.32
C LEU A 132 -3.54 -1.00 -3.90
N LEU A 133 -4.10 -0.75 -5.08
CA LEU A 133 -4.03 0.55 -5.76
C LEU A 133 -5.40 1.23 -5.71
N LEU A 134 -5.45 2.45 -5.17
CA LEU A 134 -6.64 3.28 -5.18
C LEU A 134 -6.64 4.13 -6.46
N LEU A 135 -7.62 3.92 -7.31
CA LEU A 135 -7.76 4.53 -8.63
C LEU A 135 -9.00 5.43 -8.67
N LEU A 136 -8.94 6.49 -9.48
CA LEU A 136 -10.06 7.35 -9.81
C LEU A 136 -10.41 7.21 -11.29
N ALA A 137 -11.67 6.86 -11.58
CA ALA A 137 -12.23 6.97 -12.91
C ALA A 137 -12.72 8.41 -13.13
N GLU A 138 -11.89 9.26 -13.74
CA GLU A 138 -12.18 10.71 -13.90
C GLU A 138 -13.57 11.04 -14.47
N PRO A 139 -14.11 10.33 -15.49
CA PRO A 139 -15.40 10.71 -16.08
C PRO A 139 -16.59 10.59 -15.12
N THR A 140 -16.54 9.63 -14.19
CA THR A 140 -17.64 9.33 -13.26
C THR A 140 -17.29 9.64 -11.80
N LEU A 141 -16.02 9.98 -11.53
CA LEU A 141 -15.42 10.11 -10.20
C LEU A 141 -15.61 8.89 -9.31
N VAL A 142 -15.86 7.72 -9.91
CA VAL A 142 -15.93 6.45 -9.20
C VAL A 142 -14.54 6.08 -8.75
N VAL A 143 -14.41 5.81 -7.45
CA VAL A 143 -13.18 5.30 -6.87
C VAL A 143 -13.15 3.78 -7.05
N ARG A 144 -12.00 3.26 -7.41
CA ARG A 144 -11.80 1.82 -7.63
C ARG A 144 -10.61 1.32 -6.87
N LEU A 145 -10.76 0.18 -6.23
CA LEU A 145 -9.67 -0.53 -5.57
C LEU A 145 -9.22 -1.66 -6.47
N LEU A 146 -7.97 -1.58 -6.94
CA LEU A 146 -7.36 -2.58 -7.80
C LEU A 146 -6.41 -3.46 -6.98
N ASN A 147 -6.65 -4.77 -7.03
CA ASN A 147 -5.65 -5.75 -6.62
C ASN A 147 -4.72 -6.04 -7.82
N PRO A 148 -3.44 -5.63 -7.76
CA PRO A 148 -2.53 -5.76 -8.89
C PRO A 148 -2.20 -7.23 -9.23
N LEU A 149 -2.22 -8.15 -8.26
CA LEU A 149 -1.88 -9.56 -8.48
C LEU A 149 -3.04 -10.37 -9.06
N THR A 150 -4.27 -10.07 -8.64
CA THR A 150 -5.47 -10.80 -9.07
C THR A 150 -6.19 -10.12 -10.23
N HIS A 151 -5.81 -8.87 -10.56
CA HIS A 151 -6.51 -7.96 -11.47
C HIS A 151 -7.98 -7.70 -11.09
N GLN A 152 -8.35 -7.99 -9.85
CA GLN A 152 -9.68 -7.70 -9.36
C GLN A 152 -9.85 -6.20 -9.17
N LEU A 153 -10.96 -5.67 -9.67
CA LEU A 153 -11.32 -4.26 -9.58
C LEU A 153 -12.63 -4.15 -8.82
N ILE A 154 -12.62 -3.41 -7.71
CA ILE A 154 -13.78 -3.24 -6.84
C ILE A 154 -14.20 -1.78 -6.90
N ASN A 155 -15.46 -1.55 -7.23
CA ASN A 155 -16.02 -0.20 -7.25
C ASN A 155 -16.40 0.24 -5.83
N LEU A 156 -16.05 1.47 -5.52
CA LEU A 156 -16.52 2.23 -4.36
C LEU A 156 -17.42 3.37 -4.85
N PRO A 157 -18.16 4.05 -3.95
CA PRO A 157 -19.03 5.15 -4.35
C PRO A 157 -18.26 6.26 -5.08
N PRO A 158 -18.93 7.04 -5.95
CA PRO A 158 -18.34 8.21 -6.56
C PRO A 158 -18.02 9.29 -5.54
N MET A 159 -16.96 10.06 -5.79
CA MET A 159 -16.51 11.15 -4.92
C MET A 159 -17.29 12.45 -5.11
N THR A 160 -18.34 12.44 -5.94
CA THR A 160 -19.14 13.63 -6.29
C THR A 160 -19.67 14.36 -5.06
N ALA A 161 -20.15 13.62 -4.06
CA ALA A 161 -20.70 14.20 -2.82
C ALA A 161 -19.65 14.90 -1.94
N LEU A 162 -18.36 14.70 -2.19
CA LEU A 162 -17.26 15.29 -1.43
C LEU A 162 -16.67 16.53 -2.14
N LEU A 163 -17.10 16.85 -3.36
CA LEU A 163 -16.62 18.02 -4.08
C LEU A 163 -17.08 19.33 -3.45
N SER A 164 -16.24 20.35 -3.49
CA SER A 164 -16.69 21.72 -3.23
C SER A 164 -17.57 22.22 -4.39
N PRO A 165 -18.38 23.28 -4.19
CA PRO A 165 -19.12 23.90 -5.29
C PRO A 165 -18.21 24.38 -6.44
N GLU A 166 -16.97 24.76 -6.14
CA GLU A 166 -15.99 25.16 -7.15
C GLU A 166 -15.51 23.97 -7.96
N ASP A 167 -15.21 22.85 -7.31
CA ASP A 167 -14.80 21.63 -8.00
C ASP A 167 -15.94 21.06 -8.84
N HIS A 168 -17.19 21.15 -8.37
CA HIS A 168 -18.37 20.80 -9.17
C HIS A 168 -18.44 21.64 -10.45
N ARG A 169 -18.26 22.96 -10.36
CA ARG A 169 -18.25 23.83 -11.54
C ARG A 169 -17.11 23.48 -12.48
N ALA A 170 -15.91 23.25 -11.95
CA ALA A 170 -14.75 22.86 -12.75
C ALA A 170 -14.98 21.52 -13.48
N TRP A 171 -15.52 20.54 -12.79
CA TRP A 171 -15.87 19.25 -13.39
C TRP A 171 -16.92 19.37 -14.50
N HIS A 172 -17.99 20.14 -14.26
CA HIS A 172 -19.02 20.40 -15.28
C HIS A 172 -18.48 21.14 -16.51
N LEU A 173 -17.39 21.89 -16.37
CA LEU A 173 -16.67 22.55 -17.46
C LEU A 173 -15.66 21.62 -18.17
N GLY A 174 -15.61 20.33 -17.80
CA GLY A 174 -14.76 19.32 -18.43
C GLY A 174 -13.32 19.28 -17.92
N PHE A 175 -13.02 19.89 -16.77
CA PHE A 175 -11.69 19.80 -16.16
C PHE A 175 -11.49 18.47 -15.41
N GLU A 176 -10.34 17.83 -15.64
CA GLU A 176 -9.93 16.62 -14.93
C GLU A 176 -9.64 16.91 -13.45
N ILE A 177 -10.39 16.27 -12.55
CA ILE A 177 -10.39 16.59 -11.11
C ILE A 177 -9.18 15.94 -10.42
N GLY A 178 -8.95 14.64 -10.67
CA GLY A 178 -7.83 13.93 -10.06
C GLY A 178 -6.48 14.45 -10.56
N MET A 179 -6.40 14.87 -11.82
CA MET A 179 -5.18 15.49 -12.37
C MET A 179 -4.94 16.94 -11.91
N LYS A 180 -5.96 17.67 -11.45
CA LYS A 180 -5.78 19.00 -10.85
C LYS A 180 -5.48 18.97 -9.34
N GLY A 181 -5.52 17.78 -8.72
CA GLY A 181 -5.24 17.63 -7.29
C GLY A 181 -6.38 18.10 -6.39
N CYS A 182 -7.61 18.15 -6.89
CA CYS A 182 -8.78 18.40 -6.04
C CYS A 182 -9.00 17.25 -5.06
N PHE A 183 -8.66 16.01 -5.46
CA PHE A 183 -8.60 14.84 -4.59
C PHE A 183 -7.16 14.46 -4.28
N ARG A 184 -6.65 14.94 -3.14
CA ARG A 184 -5.36 14.51 -2.62
C ARG A 184 -5.60 13.53 -1.50
N VAL A 185 -5.25 12.27 -1.72
CA VAL A 185 -5.35 11.23 -0.69
C VAL A 185 -4.10 11.26 0.17
N SER A 186 -4.23 11.45 1.48
CA SER A 186 -3.11 11.34 2.41
C SER A 186 -2.82 9.87 2.71
N SER A 187 -3.87 9.08 2.99
CA SER A 187 -3.76 7.70 3.46
C SER A 187 -5.05 6.92 3.24
N VAL A 188 -4.93 5.59 3.22
CA VAL A 188 -6.05 4.64 3.05
C VAL A 188 -5.87 3.51 4.05
N GLY A 189 -6.98 3.08 4.66
CA GLY A 189 -7.04 1.91 5.50
C GLY A 189 -8.21 1.00 5.16
N LEU A 190 -8.08 -0.28 5.47
CA LEU A 190 -9.10 -1.31 5.34
C LEU A 190 -9.56 -1.73 6.73
N VAL A 191 -10.86 -1.64 6.98
CA VAL A 191 -11.50 -2.17 8.18
C VAL A 191 -12.18 -3.48 7.82
N ALA A 192 -11.76 -4.57 8.46
CA ALA A 192 -12.42 -5.87 8.30
C ALA A 192 -13.41 -6.07 9.45
N ASP A 193 -14.70 -6.22 9.13
CA ASP A 193 -15.69 -6.78 10.04
C ASP A 193 -15.96 -8.25 9.69
N ALA A 194 -16.85 -8.93 10.43
CA ALA A 194 -17.06 -10.37 10.31
C ALA A 194 -17.54 -10.84 8.92
N SER A 195 -18.09 -9.95 8.09
CA SER A 195 -18.64 -10.31 6.77
C SER A 195 -18.31 -9.33 5.64
N THR A 196 -17.77 -8.15 5.93
CA THR A 196 -17.51 -7.09 4.96
C THR A 196 -16.20 -6.36 5.26
N VAL A 197 -15.57 -5.85 4.20
CA VAL A 197 -14.39 -4.98 4.32
C VAL A 197 -14.79 -3.58 3.88
N SER A 198 -14.60 -2.62 4.77
CA SER A 198 -14.82 -1.19 4.51
C SER A 198 -13.49 -0.52 4.17
N VAL A 199 -13.54 0.47 3.30
CA VAL A 199 -12.39 1.28 2.90
C VAL A 199 -12.52 2.67 3.52
N ALA A 200 -11.57 3.02 4.38
CA ALA A 200 -11.43 4.36 4.93
C ALA A 200 -10.38 5.12 4.13
N VAL A 201 -10.72 6.31 3.64
CA VAL A 201 -9.83 7.17 2.87
C VAL A 201 -9.75 8.52 3.55
N SER A 202 -8.53 8.93 3.88
CA SER A 202 -8.25 10.28 4.37
C SER A 202 -7.77 11.14 3.21
N PHE A 203 -8.44 12.27 3.03
CA PHE A 203 -8.15 13.25 2.00
C PHE A 203 -7.53 14.49 2.65
N TYR A 204 -6.47 14.99 2.02
CA TYR A 204 -5.89 16.30 2.27
C TYR A 204 -6.70 17.41 1.59
N SER A 205 -7.23 17.12 0.40
CA SER A 205 -8.15 17.98 -0.35
C SER A 205 -9.25 17.08 -0.92
N PRO A 206 -10.54 17.34 -0.62
CA PRO A 206 -11.01 18.12 0.53
C PRO A 206 -10.47 17.53 1.85
N MET A 207 -10.37 18.31 2.92
CA MET A 207 -9.89 17.78 4.21
C MET A 207 -10.97 16.94 4.90
N VAL A 208 -11.00 15.64 4.62
CA VAL A 208 -12.06 14.74 5.10
C VAL A 208 -11.55 13.31 5.29
N LEU A 209 -12.02 12.63 6.33
CA LEU A 209 -11.97 11.18 6.47
C LEU A 209 -13.33 10.62 6.10
N ALA A 210 -13.36 9.76 5.08
CA ALA A 210 -14.59 9.12 4.64
C ALA A 210 -14.44 7.61 4.60
N VAL A 211 -15.53 6.89 4.85
CA VAL A 211 -15.59 5.43 4.79
C VAL A 211 -16.71 4.98 3.87
N ALA A 212 -16.45 3.90 3.13
CA ALA A 212 -17.44 3.23 2.29
C ALA A 212 -17.17 1.72 2.21
N LYS A 213 -18.24 0.94 2.06
CA LYS A 213 -18.19 -0.48 1.71
C LYS A 213 -18.40 -0.66 0.20
N PRO A 214 -17.82 -1.72 -0.40
CA PRO A 214 -18.20 -2.10 -1.76
C PRO A 214 -19.71 -2.33 -1.85
N GLY A 215 -20.38 -1.62 -2.76
CA GLY A 215 -21.83 -1.66 -2.94
C GLY A 215 -22.59 -0.49 -2.32
N ASP A 216 -21.95 0.35 -1.49
CA ASP A 216 -22.56 1.58 -1.01
C ASP A 216 -22.84 2.56 -2.16
N GLU A 217 -23.87 3.38 -2.00
CA GLU A 217 -24.20 4.45 -2.97
C GLU A 217 -23.43 5.74 -2.73
N SER A 218 -22.99 5.99 -1.49
CA SER A 218 -22.30 7.22 -1.09
C SER A 218 -21.25 7.00 -0.01
N TRP A 219 -20.31 7.93 0.10
CA TRP A 219 -19.31 7.95 1.16
C TRP A 219 -19.90 8.48 2.46
N THR A 220 -19.61 7.81 3.58
CA THR A 220 -19.95 8.33 4.91
C THR A 220 -18.77 9.14 5.45
N VAL A 221 -18.98 10.44 5.70
CA VAL A 221 -17.98 11.31 6.31
C VAL A 221 -17.89 11.02 7.80
N VAL A 222 -16.70 10.63 8.25
CA VAL A 222 -16.39 10.31 9.65
C VAL A 222 -15.88 11.54 10.39
N ASP A 223 -14.95 12.27 9.77
CA ASP A 223 -14.26 13.39 10.39
C ASP A 223 -13.85 14.41 9.31
N LYS A 224 -13.71 15.69 9.68
CA LYS A 224 -13.32 16.80 8.78
C LYS A 224 -12.07 17.54 9.25
N ASN A 225 -11.36 16.98 10.23
CA ASN A 225 -10.09 17.48 10.72
C ASN A 225 -8.94 16.98 9.85
N TYR A 226 -7.81 17.65 9.99
CA TYR A 226 -6.57 17.22 9.38
C TYR A 226 -6.11 15.89 9.99
N ILE A 227 -5.78 14.91 9.16
CA ILE A 227 -5.21 13.63 9.58
C ILE A 227 -3.79 13.49 9.04
N CYS A 228 -2.81 13.42 9.93
CA CYS A 228 -1.40 13.26 9.58
C CYS A 228 -1.16 11.88 8.92
N SER A 229 -1.71 10.83 9.51
CA SER A 229 -1.48 9.45 9.07
C SER A 229 -2.66 8.55 9.43
N THR A 230 -2.95 7.60 8.54
CA THR A 230 -3.89 6.50 8.76
C THR A 230 -3.24 5.18 8.37
N LEU A 231 -3.43 4.15 9.17
CA LEU A 231 -2.86 2.82 8.96
C LEU A 231 -3.85 1.74 9.38
N SER A 232 -3.98 0.69 8.57
CA SER A 232 -4.63 -0.54 8.99
C SER A 232 -3.69 -1.41 9.80
N PHE A 233 -4.12 -1.83 10.97
CA PHE A 233 -3.34 -2.67 11.88
C PHE A 233 -4.28 -3.58 12.67
N GLY A 234 -3.98 -4.88 12.72
CA GLY A 234 -4.81 -5.86 13.45
C GLY A 234 -6.29 -5.89 13.03
N GLY A 235 -6.59 -5.66 11.75
CA GLY A 235 -7.96 -5.63 11.21
C GLY A 235 -8.76 -4.35 11.50
N ARG A 236 -8.15 -3.37 12.17
CA ARG A 236 -8.72 -2.05 12.46
C ARG A 236 -7.97 -0.96 11.71
N VAL A 237 -8.56 0.23 11.64
CA VAL A 237 -7.92 1.41 11.08
C VAL A 237 -7.63 2.40 12.21
N TYR A 238 -6.38 2.84 12.30
CA TYR A 238 -5.92 3.85 13.24
C TYR A 238 -5.56 5.12 12.49
N SER A 239 -5.93 6.27 13.05
CA SER A 239 -5.67 7.58 12.48
C SER A 239 -5.07 8.51 13.54
N VAL A 240 -4.21 9.42 13.10
CA VAL A 240 -3.54 10.38 13.97
C VAL A 240 -3.79 11.80 13.43
N PRO A 241 -4.78 12.53 13.95
CA PRO A 241 -5.02 13.91 13.56
C PRO A 241 -3.94 14.87 14.08
N CYS A 242 -3.94 15.15 15.39
CA CYS A 242 -2.94 15.98 16.08
C CYS A 242 -2.81 15.50 17.52
N GLY A 243 -1.65 15.02 17.95
CA GLY A 243 -1.41 14.71 19.38
C GLY A 243 -2.30 13.62 19.99
N VAL A 244 -3.06 12.87 19.18
CA VAL A 244 -3.92 11.76 19.63
C VAL A 244 -3.85 10.62 18.61
N VAL A 245 -3.86 9.38 19.10
CA VAL A 245 -4.06 8.18 18.28
C VAL A 245 -5.50 7.74 18.45
N MET A 246 -6.23 7.65 17.35
CA MET A 246 -7.64 7.27 17.33
C MET A 246 -7.84 5.99 16.53
N VAL A 247 -8.88 5.24 16.88
CA VAL A 247 -9.33 4.07 16.12
C VAL A 247 -10.67 4.37 15.44
N LEU A 248 -10.82 3.95 14.19
CA LEU A 248 -12.09 4.01 13.49
C LEU A 248 -13.01 2.91 14.01
N LYS A 249 -14.11 3.31 14.64
CA LYS A 249 -15.21 2.42 15.02
C LYS A 249 -16.27 2.48 13.94
N MET A 250 -16.48 1.33 13.29
CA MET A 250 -17.68 1.13 12.49
C MET A 250 -18.86 0.95 13.45
N GLY A 251 -19.93 1.71 13.25
CA GLY A 251 -21.16 1.47 14.01
C GLY A 251 -21.86 0.21 13.53
N SER A 252 -22.66 -0.39 14.41
CA SER A 252 -23.61 -1.44 14.03
C SER A 252 -24.68 -0.86 13.11
N GLU A 253 -25.15 -1.64 12.13
CA GLU A 253 -26.19 -1.20 11.20
C GLU A 253 -27.38 -0.56 11.94
N GLY A 254 -27.64 0.71 11.62
CA GLY A 254 -28.80 1.46 12.11
C GLY A 254 -28.70 2.07 13.52
N GLN A 255 -27.60 1.86 14.27
CA GLN A 255 -27.51 2.38 15.65
C GLN A 255 -26.59 3.57 15.82
N GLN A 256 -25.41 3.57 15.18
CA GLN A 256 -24.44 4.67 15.28
C GLN A 256 -23.69 4.88 13.96
N PRO A 257 -23.43 6.13 13.55
CA PRO A 257 -22.54 6.40 12.43
C PRO A 257 -21.10 6.01 12.78
N PRO A 258 -20.27 5.70 11.75
CA PRO A 258 -18.85 5.48 11.96
C PRO A 258 -18.20 6.73 12.57
N ARG A 259 -17.30 6.53 13.54
CA ARG A 259 -16.66 7.62 14.29
C ARG A 259 -15.26 7.24 14.73
N LEU A 260 -14.43 8.25 14.96
CA LEU A 260 -13.13 8.09 15.57
C LEU A 260 -13.27 8.08 17.10
N GLU A 261 -12.56 7.16 17.75
CA GLU A 261 -12.47 7.06 19.21
C GLU A 261 -11.01 7.14 19.65
N THR A 262 -10.72 7.98 20.64
CA THR A 262 -9.37 8.13 21.17
C THR A 262 -8.91 6.85 21.86
N VAL A 263 -7.73 6.37 21.48
CA VAL A 263 -7.06 5.22 22.11
C VAL A 263 -5.87 5.68 22.95
N VAL A 264 -5.16 6.70 22.48
CA VAL A 264 -4.06 7.31 23.21
C VAL A 264 -4.14 8.82 23.05
N ASP A 265 -4.19 9.53 24.17
CA ASP A 265 -4.08 10.99 24.20
C ASP A 265 -2.70 11.38 24.73
N TRP A 266 -1.97 12.16 23.94
CA TRP A 266 -0.65 12.67 24.31
C TRP A 266 -0.52 14.15 23.97
N SER A 267 -1.66 14.84 23.83
CA SER A 267 -1.74 16.25 23.45
C SER A 267 -1.08 17.17 24.48
N GLU A 268 -1.04 16.78 25.75
CA GLU A 268 -0.38 17.55 26.82
C GLU A 268 1.15 17.46 26.80
N LEU A 269 1.73 16.47 26.12
CA LEU A 269 3.19 16.25 26.15
C LEU A 269 3.97 17.25 25.29
N PHE A 270 3.33 17.88 24.31
CA PHE A 270 3.96 18.90 23.44
C PHE A 270 2.92 19.65 22.59
N HIS A 271 3.28 20.87 22.16
CA HIS A 271 2.47 21.63 21.22
C HIS A 271 2.68 21.15 19.77
N PHE A 272 1.64 20.61 19.14
CA PHE A 272 1.70 20.18 17.74
C PHE A 272 1.51 21.35 16.76
N CYS A 273 2.50 21.59 15.89
CA CYS A 273 2.42 22.58 14.83
C CYS A 273 2.45 21.89 13.46
N PRO A 274 1.36 21.89 12.67
CA PRO A 274 1.31 21.22 11.36
C PRO A 274 2.39 21.67 10.36
N MET A 275 2.91 22.89 10.50
CA MET A 275 3.99 23.39 9.64
C MET A 275 5.37 22.81 10.01
N ALA A 276 5.58 22.46 11.28
CA ALA A 276 6.86 21.99 11.79
C ALA A 276 6.87 20.47 12.07
N HIS A 277 5.71 19.88 12.34
CA HIS A 277 5.60 18.51 12.85
C HIS A 277 4.85 17.60 11.87
N SER A 278 5.22 16.32 11.85
CA SER A 278 4.44 15.27 11.19
C SER A 278 4.46 13.98 11.99
N LEU A 279 3.36 13.23 11.93
CA LEU A 279 3.16 11.98 12.65
C LEU A 279 2.88 10.87 11.65
N HIS A 280 3.57 9.74 11.79
CA HIS A 280 3.50 8.63 10.85
C HIS A 280 3.27 7.33 11.60
N LEU A 281 2.15 6.68 11.35
CA LEU A 281 1.90 5.32 11.83
C LEU A 281 2.61 4.31 10.92
N VAL A 282 3.21 3.28 11.53
CA VAL A 282 3.94 2.22 10.83
C VAL A 282 3.62 0.87 11.45
N ASP A 283 3.27 -0.11 10.62
CA ASP A 283 3.28 -1.52 11.01
C ASP A 283 4.72 -2.04 10.92
N ASN A 284 5.35 -2.24 12.07
CA ASN A 284 6.72 -2.70 12.20
C ASN A 284 6.82 -4.22 12.39
N GLY A 285 6.06 -4.99 11.60
CA GLY A 285 6.09 -6.45 11.67
C GLY A 285 5.25 -7.00 12.83
N GLY A 286 4.09 -6.38 13.05
CA GLY A 286 3.19 -6.73 14.16
C GLY A 286 3.26 -5.78 15.36
N ASP A 287 4.20 -4.82 15.35
CA ASP A 287 4.25 -3.72 16.32
C ASP A 287 3.73 -2.43 15.69
N LEU A 288 2.71 -1.81 16.30
CA LEU A 288 2.23 -0.50 15.88
C LEU A 288 3.17 0.58 16.42
N LEU A 289 3.90 1.23 15.53
CA LEU A 289 4.79 2.34 15.86
C LEU A 289 4.20 3.66 15.38
N MET A 290 4.54 4.73 16.10
CA MET A 290 4.33 6.10 15.67
C MET A 290 5.68 6.82 15.63
N VAL A 291 6.02 7.36 14.48
CA VAL A 291 7.20 8.20 14.31
C VAL A 291 6.76 9.66 14.25
N HIS A 292 7.22 10.44 15.22
CA HIS A 292 7.05 11.88 15.27
C HIS A 292 8.30 12.55 14.71
N ARG A 293 8.12 13.31 13.64
CA ARG A 293 9.15 14.23 13.16
C ARG A 293 8.86 15.65 13.62
N ALA A 294 9.87 16.34 14.13
CA ALA A 294 9.88 17.78 14.30
C ALA A 294 10.93 18.48 13.44
N LEU A 295 10.57 19.62 12.85
CA LEU A 295 11.48 20.59 12.27
C LEU A 295 11.87 21.60 13.36
N ARG A 296 13.17 21.68 13.64
CA ARG A 296 13.77 22.64 14.57
C ARG A 296 14.63 23.61 13.79
N PHE A 297 14.53 24.90 14.11
CA PHE A 297 15.44 25.90 13.58
C PHE A 297 16.56 26.14 14.60
N LYS A 298 17.80 25.87 14.22
CA LYS A 298 18.99 26.07 15.07
C LYS A 298 20.18 26.41 14.17
N ASP A 299 21.08 27.28 14.64
CA ASP A 299 22.32 27.63 13.93
C ASP A 299 22.08 28.08 12.47
N ASP A 300 21.03 28.88 12.26
CA ASP A 300 20.54 29.36 10.95
C ASP A 300 20.14 28.27 9.95
N GLU A 301 19.93 27.03 10.40
CA GLU A 301 19.49 25.90 9.59
C GLU A 301 18.26 25.18 10.18
N PHE A 302 17.47 24.58 9.28
CA PHE A 302 16.39 23.67 9.67
C PHE A 302 16.93 22.25 9.85
N HIS A 303 16.76 21.72 11.06
CA HIS A 303 17.09 20.35 11.40
C HIS A 303 15.83 19.51 11.61
N ARG A 304 15.89 18.27 11.14
CA ARG A 304 14.88 17.25 11.44
C ARG A 304 15.31 16.45 12.65
N GLU A 305 14.37 16.27 13.58
CA GLU A 305 14.47 15.39 14.73
C GLU A 305 13.37 14.35 14.65
N TYR A 306 13.67 13.13 15.10
CA TYR A 306 12.73 12.02 15.09
C TYR A 306 12.63 11.41 16.47
N ASN A 307 11.40 11.24 16.93
CA ASN A 307 11.06 10.48 18.13
C ASN A 307 10.17 9.32 17.72
N VAL A 308 10.48 8.13 18.22
CA VAL A 308 9.74 6.90 17.89
C VAL A 308 9.06 6.40 19.14
N TYR A 309 7.80 6.02 18.99
CA TYR A 309 6.99 5.48 20.07
C TYR A 309 6.34 4.18 19.64
N ARG A 310 6.38 3.15 20.49
CA ARG A 310 5.48 2.01 20.38
C ARG A 310 4.12 2.43 20.93
N VAL A 311 3.06 2.18 20.16
CA VAL A 311 1.69 2.44 20.58
C VAL A 311 1.21 1.24 21.39
N ASP A 312 1.15 1.37 22.71
CA ASP A 312 0.61 0.34 23.58
C ASP A 312 -0.92 0.49 23.65
N LEU A 313 -1.62 -0.30 22.85
CA LEU A 313 -3.08 -0.24 22.73
C LEU A 313 -3.80 -0.77 23.98
N GLU A 314 -3.16 -1.62 24.78
CA GLU A 314 -3.74 -2.17 26.00
C GLU A 314 -3.61 -1.18 27.15
N ALA A 315 -2.42 -0.61 27.31
CA ALA A 315 -2.17 0.39 28.34
C ALA A 315 -2.67 1.80 27.96
N GLY A 316 -2.97 2.04 26.68
CA GLY A 316 -3.42 3.35 26.20
C GLY A 316 -2.33 4.42 26.24
N VAL A 317 -1.07 4.05 26.04
CA VAL A 317 0.09 4.94 26.17
C VAL A 317 1.07 4.82 25.01
N LEU A 318 1.88 5.87 24.83
CA LEU A 318 3.03 5.86 23.92
C LEU A 318 4.30 5.52 24.71
N VAL A 319 4.97 4.45 24.33
CA VAL A 319 6.24 4.02 24.96
C VAL A 319 7.40 4.44 24.05
N PRO A 320 8.27 5.39 24.45
CA PRO A 320 9.43 5.77 23.66
C PRO A 320 10.33 4.57 23.35
N THR A 321 10.83 4.48 22.13
CA THR A 321 11.77 3.44 21.71
C THR A 321 12.89 4.03 20.85
N LYS A 322 14.06 3.39 20.92
CA LYS A 322 15.23 3.69 20.09
C LYS A 322 15.60 2.54 19.15
N SER A 323 14.67 1.62 18.92
CA SER A 323 14.86 0.52 17.98
C SER A 323 13.58 0.23 17.20
N PHE A 324 13.77 -0.17 15.94
CA PHE A 324 12.80 -0.77 15.04
C PHE A 324 12.91 -2.30 14.99
N ASN A 325 13.57 -2.93 15.98
CA ASN A 325 13.70 -4.39 16.09
C ASN A 325 14.35 -5.03 14.86
N GLY A 326 15.47 -4.47 14.39
CA GLY A 326 16.19 -4.99 13.21
C GLY A 326 15.57 -4.60 11.86
N ARG A 327 14.63 -3.65 11.86
CA ARG A 327 13.97 -3.14 10.65
C ARG A 327 14.41 -1.70 10.35
N ALA A 328 14.12 -1.24 9.15
CA ALA A 328 14.29 0.13 8.71
C ALA A 328 12.93 0.73 8.33
N VAL A 329 12.74 2.02 8.58
CA VAL A 329 11.50 2.73 8.25
C VAL A 329 11.74 3.65 7.07
N PHE A 330 10.99 3.45 5.98
CA PHE A 330 10.92 4.40 4.88
C PHE A 330 9.73 5.33 5.08
N MET A 331 9.96 6.63 5.00
CA MET A 331 8.96 7.65 5.32
C MET A 331 8.91 8.75 4.26
N GLY A 332 7.74 8.97 3.68
CA GLY A 332 7.41 10.15 2.88
C GLY A 332 6.57 11.16 3.66
N MET A 333 5.90 12.06 2.94
CA MET A 333 5.00 13.08 3.47
C MET A 333 3.80 12.51 4.21
N SER A 334 3.20 11.45 3.66
CA SER A 334 1.91 10.92 4.14
C SER A 334 1.90 9.40 4.30
N ARG A 335 3.00 8.73 3.96
CA ARG A 335 3.12 7.27 3.99
C ARG A 335 4.43 6.87 4.64
N ALA A 336 4.38 5.81 5.43
CA ALA A 336 5.56 5.14 5.93
C ALA A 336 5.39 3.62 5.83
N ILE A 337 6.50 2.92 5.61
CA ILE A 337 6.58 1.46 5.58
C ILE A 337 7.79 1.00 6.40
N SER A 338 7.69 -0.17 7.00
CA SER A 338 8.82 -0.83 7.66
C SER A 338 9.28 -2.02 6.83
N VAL A 339 10.59 -2.14 6.64
CA VAL A 339 11.25 -3.20 5.86
C VAL A 339 12.31 -3.86 6.72
N SER A 340 12.33 -5.19 6.73
CA SER A 340 13.32 -5.97 7.47
C SER A 340 14.72 -5.70 6.91
N ALA A 341 15.70 -5.39 7.78
CA ALA A 341 17.10 -5.24 7.40
C ALA A 341 17.84 -6.60 7.46
N ASP A 342 17.21 -7.63 6.90
CA ASP A 342 17.70 -9.00 6.90
C ASP A 342 18.42 -9.36 5.58
N ALA A 343 18.66 -10.66 5.39
CA ALA A 343 19.37 -11.18 4.22
C ALA A 343 18.70 -10.82 2.87
N ALA A 344 17.39 -10.54 2.83
CA ALA A 344 16.73 -10.11 1.60
C ALA A 344 17.15 -8.67 1.20
N PHE A 345 17.56 -7.85 2.18
CA PHE A 345 17.91 -6.45 1.98
C PHE A 345 19.19 -6.05 2.73
N PRO A 346 20.36 -6.61 2.36
CA PRO A 346 21.61 -6.41 3.09
C PRO A 346 22.15 -4.96 3.04
N SER A 347 21.62 -4.12 2.16
CA SER A 347 21.98 -2.71 2.09
C SER A 347 21.19 -1.82 3.05
N LEU A 348 20.16 -2.37 3.73
CA LEU A 348 19.42 -1.63 4.73
C LEU A 348 20.17 -1.65 6.05
N THR A 349 20.23 -0.48 6.68
CA THR A 349 20.70 -0.34 8.05
C THR A 349 19.51 -0.44 8.99
N ALA A 350 19.57 -1.34 9.97
CA ALA A 350 18.55 -1.43 11.01
C ALA A 350 18.46 -0.11 11.80
N ASP A 351 17.32 0.11 12.45
CA ASP A 351 17.08 1.26 13.33
C ASP A 351 17.32 2.61 12.62
N THR A 352 17.07 2.63 11.30
CA THR A 352 17.31 3.79 10.45
C THR A 352 16.02 4.23 9.77
N ILE A 353 15.78 5.54 9.77
CA ILE A 353 14.72 6.19 9.00
C ILE A 353 15.30 6.66 7.67
N TYR A 354 14.75 6.14 6.57
CA TYR A 354 15.03 6.57 5.21
C TYR A 354 13.92 7.50 4.72
N GLN A 355 14.26 8.77 4.54
CA GLN A 355 13.32 9.78 4.04
C GLN A 355 13.14 9.68 2.52
N GLY A 356 11.89 9.79 2.07
CA GLY A 356 11.54 10.15 0.70
C GLY A 356 12.01 11.57 0.34
N ARG A 357 11.97 11.91 -0.95
CA ARG A 357 12.39 13.22 -1.45
C ARG A 357 11.26 14.26 -1.52
N ASP A 358 10.10 13.90 -0.99
CA ASP A 358 8.83 14.62 -1.03
C ASP A 358 8.75 15.83 -0.09
N TRP A 359 9.88 16.30 0.46
CA TRP A 359 9.89 17.48 1.33
C TRP A 359 10.74 18.62 0.79
N ASP A 360 12.02 18.37 0.53
CA ASP A 360 12.95 19.38 0.05
C ASP A 360 13.79 18.89 -1.14
N GLY A 361 13.33 17.82 -1.80
CA GLY A 361 14.04 17.16 -2.89
C GLY A 361 15.28 16.39 -2.46
N ARG A 362 15.69 16.43 -1.18
CA ARG A 362 16.87 15.74 -0.66
C ARG A 362 16.50 14.43 0.01
N ALA A 363 17.38 13.46 -0.11
CA ALA A 363 17.28 12.21 0.62
C ALA A 363 18.00 12.37 1.97
N HIS A 364 17.35 11.86 3.02
CA HIS A 364 17.90 11.87 4.38
C HIS A 364 17.90 10.47 4.96
N GLU A 365 18.91 10.18 5.75
CA GLU A 365 19.02 8.99 6.61
C GLU A 365 19.21 9.47 8.03
N TYR A 366 18.47 8.87 8.95
CA TYR A 366 18.53 9.18 10.36
C TYR A 366 18.55 7.91 11.18
N SER A 367 19.64 7.67 11.92
CA SER A 367 19.71 6.59 12.89
C SER A 367 19.00 7.02 14.17
N ILE A 368 18.02 6.23 14.62
CA ILE A 368 17.30 6.51 15.88
C ILE A 368 18.08 6.08 17.13
N VAL A 369 19.19 5.37 16.95
CA VAL A 369 20.05 4.87 18.04
C VAL A 369 20.93 5.99 18.58
N ASP A 370 21.67 6.65 17.68
CA ASP A 370 22.69 7.65 18.00
C ASP A 370 22.37 9.04 17.44
N GLY A 371 21.29 9.19 16.66
CA GLY A 371 20.90 10.45 16.03
C GLY A 371 21.77 10.86 14.86
N SER A 372 22.64 9.97 14.36
CA SER A 372 23.51 10.26 13.22
C SER A 372 22.69 10.48 11.94
N LYS A 373 23.20 11.38 11.09
CA LYS A 373 22.54 11.84 9.87
C LYS A 373 23.44 11.58 8.66
N CYS A 374 22.89 10.98 7.61
CA CYS A 374 23.54 10.89 6.32
C CYS A 374 22.66 11.54 5.24
N ASN A 375 23.28 12.36 4.38
CA ASN A 375 22.61 13.04 3.27
C ASN A 375 23.21 12.54 1.96
N PRO A 376 22.74 11.39 1.43
CA PRO A 376 23.27 10.86 0.19
C PRO A 376 22.95 11.80 -0.99
N THR A 377 23.97 12.11 -1.79
CA THR A 377 23.81 12.81 -3.05
C THR A 377 23.19 11.88 -4.08
N LEU A 378 21.90 12.08 -4.35
CA LEU A 378 21.18 11.33 -5.38
C LEU A 378 20.88 12.23 -6.56
N ASP A 379 21.44 11.89 -7.73
CA ASP A 379 21.12 12.56 -8.98
C ASP A 379 19.69 12.22 -9.44
N ARG A 380 18.87 13.25 -9.67
CA ARG A 380 17.49 13.11 -10.18
C ARG A 380 17.43 12.44 -11.57
N SER A 381 18.51 12.53 -12.33
CA SER A 381 18.58 12.04 -13.72
C SER A 381 18.95 10.56 -13.86
N VAL A 382 19.37 9.91 -12.76
CA VAL A 382 19.82 8.52 -12.77
C VAL A 382 18.74 7.62 -12.19
N CYS A 383 18.37 6.56 -12.92
CA CYS A 383 17.50 5.50 -12.40
C CYS A 383 17.97 5.06 -11.01
N PRO A 384 17.06 4.73 -10.07
CA PRO A 384 17.43 4.29 -8.72
C PRO A 384 18.53 3.22 -8.78
N SER A 385 19.72 3.54 -8.25
CA SER A 385 20.91 2.70 -8.37
C SER A 385 20.95 1.61 -7.30
N SER A 386 20.18 1.77 -6.22
CA SER A 386 20.05 0.83 -5.11
C SER A 386 18.58 0.51 -4.78
N ILE A 387 18.37 -0.55 -4.00
CA ILE A 387 17.05 -0.89 -3.45
C ILE A 387 16.54 0.17 -2.47
N VAL A 388 17.45 0.83 -1.74
CA VAL A 388 17.13 1.96 -0.85
C VAL A 388 16.52 3.09 -1.66
N ASP A 389 17.11 3.41 -2.81
CA ASP A 389 16.62 4.50 -3.67
C ASP A 389 15.31 4.15 -4.35
N CYS A 390 15.12 2.88 -4.73
CA CYS A 390 13.83 2.38 -5.19
C CYS A 390 12.78 2.63 -4.11
N LEU A 391 12.98 2.15 -2.88
CA LEU A 391 12.02 2.27 -1.79
C LEU A 391 11.74 3.72 -1.39
N ARG A 392 12.76 4.60 -1.38
CA ARG A 392 12.59 6.05 -1.22
C ARG A 392 11.71 6.67 -2.29
N TYR A 393 11.85 6.24 -3.54
CA TYR A 393 10.99 6.71 -4.63
C TYR A 393 9.57 6.15 -4.49
N CYS A 394 9.43 4.91 -4.01
CA CYS A 394 8.14 4.26 -3.79
C CYS A 394 7.31 4.91 -2.68
N ILE A 395 7.96 5.46 -1.66
CA ILE A 395 7.25 6.06 -0.53
C ILE A 395 6.76 7.48 -0.81
N GLN A 396 7.35 8.16 -1.81
CA GLN A 396 6.90 9.48 -2.27
C GLN A 396 5.45 9.42 -2.76
N GLY A 397 4.70 10.52 -2.60
CA GLY A 397 3.33 10.64 -3.11
C GLY A 397 3.20 10.34 -4.61
N VAL A 398 1.97 10.17 -5.11
CA VAL A 398 1.73 9.75 -6.51
C VAL A 398 1.99 10.87 -7.54
N ARG A 399 2.42 12.07 -7.15
CA ARG A 399 2.77 13.14 -8.11
C ARG A 399 3.93 14.01 -7.66
N GLU A 400 4.60 14.55 -8.67
CA GLU A 400 5.59 15.62 -8.58
C GLU A 400 5.00 16.78 -7.79
N GLU A 401 5.53 16.99 -6.59
CA GLU A 401 5.62 18.31 -5.99
C GLU A 401 6.32 19.23 -6.98
N LEU A 402 5.52 19.95 -7.75
CA LEU A 402 5.93 21.28 -8.18
C LEU A 402 5.69 22.20 -6.98
N VAL A 403 6.82 22.64 -6.46
CA VAL A 403 7.08 23.80 -5.58
C VAL A 403 6.01 24.88 -5.70
#